data_AF-A0A968TXH7-F1
#
_entry.id   AF-A0A968TXH7-F1
#
_cell.length_a   1.000
_cell.length_b   1.000
_cell.length_c   1.000
_cell.angle_alpha   90.00
_cell.angle_beta   90.00
_cell.angle_gamma   90.00
#
_symmetry.space_group_name_H-M   'P 1'
#
loop_
_entity.id
_entity.type
_entity.pdbx_description
1 polymer ?
#
loop_
_entity_poly.entity_id
_entity_poly.type
_entity_poly.pdbx_seq_one_letter_code
_entity_poly.pdbx_strand_id
1 'polypeptide(L)'
;MSPADPIDLAQNLAQTRKYAHLCPGTLQRVAAWAMERHPKTDDALKAAKRKLHQVFASYVSDDVRRWGTWLNQVDWKDDAQIKALAEKVLATHASSAERRVDCSRVYEQLWAITGTPASLVDLGGGVNAFALPWMGLPRTTMYYCTEIDSRMVEAINRWLRGCGQTGEAFVRICWWTHGPGRWMWQCC
;
A
#
# COMPACT_ATOMS: atom_id res chain seq x y z
N MET A 1 -17.13 -34.66 -2.03
CA MET A 1 -16.78 -33.38 -1.38
C MET A 1 -17.02 -32.29 -2.40
N SER A 2 -17.85 -31.29 -2.08
CA SER A 2 -17.98 -30.09 -2.92
C SER A 2 -16.57 -29.52 -3.18
N PRO A 3 -16.25 -29.02 -4.39
CA PRO A 3 -15.01 -28.28 -4.55
C PRO A 3 -14.97 -27.20 -3.47
N ALA A 4 -13.86 -27.09 -2.75
CA ALA A 4 -13.71 -26.04 -1.76
C ALA A 4 -14.00 -24.67 -2.43
N ASP A 5 -14.61 -23.75 -1.70
CA ASP A 5 -14.90 -22.42 -2.24
C ASP A 5 -13.66 -21.52 -2.05
N PRO A 6 -13.19 -20.77 -3.07
CA PRO A 6 -12.20 -19.72 -2.89
C PRO A 6 -12.52 -18.74 -1.75
N ILE A 7 -13.80 -18.51 -1.46
CA ILE A 7 -14.26 -17.69 -0.32
C ILE A 7 -13.85 -18.33 1.00
N ASP A 8 -14.07 -19.64 1.19
CA ASP A 8 -13.69 -20.36 2.42
C ASP A 8 -12.17 -20.33 2.63
N LEU A 9 -11.41 -20.55 1.55
CA LEU A 9 -9.95 -20.49 1.62
C LEU A 9 -9.45 -19.08 1.97
N ALA A 10 -10.08 -18.03 1.42
CA ALA A 10 -9.77 -16.65 1.76
C ALA A 10 -10.09 -16.32 3.23
N GLN A 11 -11.21 -16.82 3.77
CA GLN A 11 -11.56 -16.66 5.18
C GLN A 11 -10.53 -17.36 6.08
N ASN A 12 -10.10 -18.57 5.73
CA ASN A 12 -9.03 -19.28 6.45
C ASN A 12 -7.71 -18.51 6.46
N LEU A 13 -7.37 -17.84 5.35
CA LEU A 13 -6.20 -16.97 5.29
C LEU A 13 -6.36 -15.75 6.22
N ALA A 14 -7.53 -15.10 6.18
CA ALA A 14 -7.84 -13.91 6.99
C ALA A 14 -7.83 -14.18 8.50
N GLN A 15 -8.14 -15.40 8.94
CA GLN A 15 -8.07 -15.79 10.36
C GLN A 15 -6.63 -15.82 10.91
N THR A 16 -5.62 -15.89 10.04
CA THR A 16 -4.22 -15.82 10.48
C THR A 16 -3.82 -14.37 10.73
N ARG A 17 -3.17 -14.12 11.89
CA ARG A 17 -2.66 -12.78 12.26
C ARG A 17 -1.85 -12.11 11.13
N LYS A 18 -1.16 -12.90 10.32
CA LYS A 18 -0.29 -12.42 9.23
C LYS A 18 -1.06 -11.78 8.07
N TYR A 19 -2.29 -12.24 7.78
CA TYR A 19 -3.07 -11.80 6.63
C TYR A 19 -4.39 -11.13 7.00
N ALA A 20 -4.73 -11.06 8.29
CA ALA A 20 -5.97 -10.48 8.80
C ALA A 20 -6.23 -9.02 8.37
N HIS A 21 -5.18 -8.29 8.02
CA HIS A 21 -5.28 -6.89 7.60
C HIS A 21 -5.24 -6.68 6.09
N LEU A 22 -5.08 -7.75 5.31
CA LEU A 22 -5.07 -7.65 3.86
C LEU A 22 -6.49 -7.48 3.30
N CYS A 23 -6.58 -6.75 2.20
CA CYS A 23 -7.81 -6.54 1.45
C CYS A 23 -8.48 -7.88 1.15
N PRO A 24 -9.78 -8.06 1.48
CA PRO A 24 -10.51 -9.30 1.21
C PRO A 24 -10.44 -9.72 -0.26
N GLY A 25 -10.50 -8.77 -1.19
CA GLY A 25 -10.36 -9.04 -2.63
C GLY A 25 -9.00 -9.64 -2.99
N THR A 26 -7.91 -9.23 -2.32
CA THR A 26 -6.59 -9.84 -2.51
C THR A 26 -6.57 -11.29 -2.03
N LEU A 27 -7.16 -11.56 -0.86
CA LEU A 27 -7.22 -12.92 -0.31
C LEU A 27 -8.05 -13.85 -1.19
N GLN A 28 -9.24 -13.40 -1.62
CA GLN A 28 -10.12 -14.14 -2.52
C GLN A 28 -9.45 -14.44 -3.86
N ARG A 29 -8.77 -13.45 -4.45
CA ARG A 29 -8.09 -13.63 -5.72
C ARG A 29 -6.93 -14.61 -5.63
N VAL A 30 -6.12 -14.53 -4.57
CA VAL A 30 -5.01 -15.47 -4.36
C VAL A 30 -5.53 -16.86 -4.02
N ALA A 31 -6.63 -16.98 -3.27
CA ALA A 31 -7.31 -18.24 -3.03
C ALA A 31 -7.79 -18.88 -4.34
N ALA A 32 -8.51 -18.14 -5.18
CA ALA A 32 -8.98 -18.62 -6.49
C ALA A 32 -7.81 -19.06 -7.38
N TRP A 33 -6.75 -18.25 -7.47
CA TRP A 33 -5.52 -18.58 -8.21
C TRP A 33 -4.87 -19.88 -7.74
N ALA A 34 -4.84 -20.12 -6.43
CA ALA A 34 -4.22 -21.30 -5.85
C ALA A 34 -5.07 -22.56 -6.10
N MET A 35 -6.39 -22.44 -6.01
CA MET A 35 -7.32 -23.56 -6.22
C MET A 35 -7.42 -23.98 -7.68
N GLU A 36 -7.30 -23.03 -8.61
CA GLU A 36 -7.19 -23.33 -10.04
C GLU A 36 -5.98 -24.22 -10.36
N ARG A 37 -4.88 -24.07 -9.59
CA ARG A 37 -3.59 -24.75 -9.84
C ARG A 37 -3.37 -25.99 -8.97
N HIS A 38 -4.13 -26.14 -7.91
CA HIS A 38 -3.95 -27.20 -6.91
C HIS A 38 -5.31 -27.78 -6.53
N PRO A 39 -5.67 -28.99 -7.04
CA PRO A 39 -6.95 -29.63 -6.76
C PRO A 39 -7.18 -30.00 -5.28
N LYS A 40 -6.09 -30.19 -4.52
CA LYS A 40 -6.15 -30.48 -3.08
C LYS A 40 -6.14 -29.19 -2.28
N THR A 41 -7.12 -29.01 -1.40
CA THR A 41 -7.28 -27.80 -0.58
C THR A 41 -6.03 -27.45 0.24
N ASP A 42 -5.35 -28.44 0.83
CA ASP A 42 -4.13 -28.20 1.61
C ASP A 42 -2.96 -27.70 0.75
N ASP A 43 -2.85 -28.20 -0.48
CA ASP A 43 -1.83 -27.77 -1.42
C ASP A 43 -2.14 -26.36 -1.94
N ALA A 44 -3.41 -26.06 -2.22
CA ALA A 44 -3.88 -24.71 -2.54
C ALA A 44 -3.60 -23.73 -1.39
N LEU A 45 -3.87 -24.09 -0.14
CA LEU A 45 -3.58 -23.25 1.03
C LEU A 45 -2.07 -22.97 1.15
N LYS A 46 -1.22 -23.98 0.96
CA LYS A 46 0.24 -23.80 0.97
C LYS A 46 0.70 -22.90 -0.19
N ALA A 47 0.13 -23.06 -1.38
CA ALA A 47 0.44 -22.22 -2.53
C ALA A 47 0.00 -20.76 -2.32
N ALA A 48 -1.21 -20.54 -1.81
CA ALA A 48 -1.73 -19.21 -1.47
C ALA A 48 -0.86 -18.51 -0.43
N LYS A 49 -0.50 -19.21 0.67
CA LYS A 49 0.42 -18.67 1.70
C LYS A 49 1.78 -18.32 1.12
N ARG A 50 2.34 -19.16 0.24
CA ARG A 50 3.61 -18.88 -0.44
C ARG A 50 3.50 -17.66 -1.36
N LYS A 51 2.42 -17.55 -2.14
CA LYS A 51 2.19 -16.40 -3.01
C LYS A 51 2.06 -15.11 -2.20
N LEU A 52 1.18 -15.08 -1.18
CA LEU A 52 1.05 -13.93 -0.28
C LEU A 52 2.37 -13.58 0.40
N HIS A 53 3.20 -14.58 0.72
CA HIS A 53 4.51 -14.32 1.28
C HIS A 53 5.44 -13.59 0.31
N GLN A 54 5.44 -13.98 -0.96
CA GLN A 54 6.24 -13.36 -2.02
C GLN A 54 5.80 -11.94 -2.35
N VAL A 55 4.49 -11.66 -2.40
CA VAL A 55 3.97 -10.35 -2.79
C VAL A 55 3.78 -9.37 -1.63
N PHE A 56 3.62 -9.83 -0.39
CA PHE A 56 3.23 -8.94 0.73
C PHE A 56 4.02 -9.11 2.02
N ALA A 57 4.36 -10.34 2.41
CA ALA A 57 4.80 -10.59 3.77
C ALA A 57 6.24 -10.13 4.08
N SER A 58 7.05 -9.79 3.08
CA SER A 58 8.34 -9.15 3.32
C SER A 58 8.23 -7.70 3.81
N TYR A 59 7.03 -7.11 3.86
CA TYR A 59 6.89 -5.65 3.94
C TYR A 59 6.13 -5.06 5.15
N VAL A 60 5.31 -5.81 5.92
CA VAL A 60 4.19 -5.12 6.60
C VAL A 60 3.99 -5.37 8.11
N SER A 61 4.57 -6.40 8.75
CA SER A 61 4.17 -6.67 10.15
C SER A 61 4.78 -5.73 11.19
N ASP A 62 6.09 -5.50 11.12
CA ASP A 62 6.83 -4.83 12.21
C ASP A 62 7.00 -3.33 11.94
N ASP A 63 7.19 -2.95 10.68
CA ASP A 63 7.43 -1.55 10.32
C ASP A 63 6.17 -0.69 10.48
N VAL A 64 4.99 -1.18 10.07
CA VAL A 64 3.74 -0.42 10.25
C VAL A 64 3.41 -0.19 11.72
N ARG A 65 3.74 -1.15 12.60
CA ARG A 65 3.60 -0.96 14.05
C ARG A 65 4.52 0.17 14.54
N ARG A 66 5.76 0.22 14.05
CA ARG A 66 6.72 1.29 14.38
C ARG A 66 6.23 2.64 13.87
N TRP A 67 5.65 2.70 12.67
CA TRP A 67 5.07 3.94 12.12
C TRP A 67 4.00 4.50 13.05
N GLY A 68 3.09 3.64 13.55
CA GLY A 68 2.07 4.05 14.51
C GLY A 68 2.64 4.68 15.77
N THR A 69 3.73 4.13 16.31
CA THR A 69 4.45 4.73 17.45
C THR A 69 5.06 6.08 17.10
N TRP A 70 5.72 6.20 15.95
CA TRP A 70 6.35 7.47 15.55
C TRP A 70 5.32 8.57 15.24
N LEU A 71 4.20 8.20 14.60
CA LEU A 71 3.06 9.09 14.35
C LEU A 71 2.42 9.63 15.63
N ASN A 72 2.55 8.94 16.76
CA ASN A 72 2.06 9.42 18.07
C ASN A 72 3.00 10.44 18.73
N GLN A 73 4.26 10.50 18.30
CA GLN A 73 5.32 11.28 18.95
C GLN A 73 5.66 12.57 18.22
N VAL A 74 5.24 12.70 16.95
CA VAL A 74 5.57 13.86 16.12
C VAL A 74 4.76 15.08 16.57
N ASP A 75 5.42 16.23 16.67
CA ASP A 75 4.75 17.52 16.71
C ASP A 75 4.39 17.95 15.28
N TRP A 76 3.09 17.93 14.97
CA TRP A 76 2.57 18.32 13.65
C TRP A 76 2.66 19.82 13.35
N LYS A 77 3.15 20.63 14.29
CA LYS A 77 3.44 22.05 14.08
C LYS A 77 4.92 22.30 13.74
N ASP A 78 5.77 21.28 13.85
CA ASP A 78 7.21 21.36 13.59
C ASP A 78 7.56 20.67 12.27
N ASP A 79 7.78 21.48 11.23
CA ASP A 79 8.15 20.99 9.90
C ASP A 79 9.43 20.14 9.90
N ALA A 80 10.38 20.39 10.81
CA ALA A 80 11.60 19.60 10.91
C ALA A 80 11.30 18.20 11.44
N GLN A 81 10.42 18.08 12.44
CA GLN A 81 9.98 16.77 12.95
C GLN A 81 9.12 16.01 11.94
N ILE A 82 8.24 16.70 11.20
CA ILE A 82 7.45 16.09 10.12
C ILE A 82 8.38 15.50 9.06
N LYS A 83 9.38 16.26 8.60
CA LYS A 83 10.37 15.77 7.63
C LYS A 83 11.18 14.60 8.20
N ALA A 84 11.64 14.69 9.45
CA ALA A 84 12.38 13.60 10.10
C ALA A 84 11.55 12.31 10.23
N LEU A 85 10.26 12.43 10.53
CA LEU A 85 9.32 11.30 10.55
C LEU A 85 9.17 10.68 9.15
N ALA A 86 8.90 11.50 8.14
CA ALA A 86 8.79 11.06 6.76
C ALA A 86 10.03 10.29 6.31
N GLU A 87 11.21 10.84 6.58
CA GLU A 87 12.50 10.23 6.32
C GLU A 87 12.68 8.87 7.01
N LYS A 88 12.24 8.77 8.27
CA LYS A 88 12.33 7.55 9.06
C LYS A 88 11.41 6.47 8.52
N VAL A 89 10.20 6.82 8.08
CA VAL A 89 9.25 5.89 7.45
C VAL A 89 9.77 5.44 6.09
N LEU A 90 10.23 6.36 5.24
CA LEU A 90 10.84 6.03 3.95
C LEU A 90 12.06 5.11 4.09
N ALA A 91 12.81 5.18 5.20
CA ALA A 91 13.93 4.29 5.45
C ALA A 91 13.53 2.83 5.75
N THR A 92 12.26 2.57 6.09
CA THR A 92 11.81 1.21 6.45
C THR A 92 11.66 0.27 5.26
N HIS A 93 11.64 0.78 4.02
CA HIS A 93 11.58 -0.02 2.81
C HIS A 93 12.90 0.07 2.01
N ALA A 94 13.46 -1.09 1.67
CA ALA A 94 14.69 -1.18 0.86
C ALA A 94 14.55 -0.48 -0.52
N SER A 95 13.35 -0.48 -1.09
CA SER A 95 13.05 0.15 -2.39
C SER A 95 12.98 1.68 -2.35
N SER A 96 12.93 2.31 -1.17
CA SER A 96 12.94 3.77 -0.96
C SER A 96 14.27 4.29 -0.40
N ALA A 97 15.15 3.42 0.11
CA ALA A 97 16.51 3.80 0.50
C ALA A 97 17.36 4.25 -0.71
N GLU A 98 17.20 3.59 -1.86
CA GLU A 98 17.88 3.96 -3.12
C GLU A 98 17.29 5.23 -3.78
N ARG A 99 15.99 5.49 -3.60
CA ARG A 99 15.29 6.69 -4.14
C ARG A 99 15.55 7.97 -3.35
N ARG A 100 16.23 7.87 -2.21
CA ARG A 100 16.49 9.00 -1.31
C ARG A 100 17.42 10.05 -1.91
N VAL A 101 18.13 9.71 -3.00
CA VAL A 101 18.94 10.65 -3.77
C VAL A 101 18.00 11.59 -4.54
N ASP A 102 17.68 12.71 -3.88
CA ASP A 102 17.00 13.89 -4.40
C ASP A 102 15.52 13.73 -4.79
N CYS A 103 14.70 13.26 -3.85
CA CYS A 103 13.23 13.19 -4.00
C CYS A 103 12.61 14.52 -4.47
N SER A 104 13.11 15.67 -4.01
CA SER A 104 12.61 16.98 -4.43
C SER A 104 12.77 17.17 -5.94
N ARG A 105 13.98 16.94 -6.47
CA ARG A 105 14.25 17.12 -7.89
C ARG A 105 13.41 16.20 -8.78
N VAL A 106 13.13 14.97 -8.33
CA VAL A 106 12.26 14.04 -9.07
C VAL A 106 10.86 14.63 -9.24
N TYR A 107 10.25 15.12 -8.16
CA TYR A 107 8.90 15.68 -8.21
C TYR A 107 8.88 17.03 -8.94
N GLU A 108 9.89 17.89 -8.73
CA GLU A 108 10.03 19.14 -9.49
C GLU A 108 10.08 18.90 -11.00
N GLN A 109 10.89 17.93 -11.45
CA GLN A 109 10.96 17.56 -12.87
C GLN A 109 9.65 16.95 -13.38
N LEU A 110 8.98 16.13 -12.56
CA LEU A 110 7.69 15.54 -12.92
C LEU A 110 6.63 16.63 -13.14
N TRP A 111 6.52 17.59 -12.23
CA TRP A 111 5.55 18.69 -12.34
C TRP A 111 5.91 19.70 -13.42
N ALA A 112 7.19 19.88 -13.74
CA ALA A 112 7.60 20.68 -14.89
C ALA A 112 7.05 20.11 -16.22
N ILE A 113 6.87 18.78 -16.29
CA ILE A 113 6.34 18.09 -17.48
C ILE A 113 4.81 18.03 -17.45
N THR A 114 4.20 17.69 -16.31
CA THR A 114 2.75 17.43 -16.22
C THR A 114 1.93 18.64 -15.78
N GLY A 115 2.59 19.69 -15.29
CA GLY A 115 1.97 20.70 -14.43
C GLY A 115 1.74 20.17 -13.01
N THR A 116 1.48 21.09 -12.07
CA THR A 116 1.09 20.76 -10.69
C THR A 116 -0.36 20.26 -10.67
N PRO A 117 -0.63 19.02 -10.23
CA PRO A 117 -1.96 18.45 -10.31
C PRO A 117 -2.89 18.99 -9.22
N ALA A 118 -4.18 19.16 -9.56
CA ALA A 118 -5.25 19.38 -8.58
C ALA A 118 -5.61 18.10 -7.80
N SER A 119 -5.33 16.93 -8.37
CA SER A 119 -5.54 15.61 -7.77
C SER A 119 -4.47 14.63 -8.21
N LEU A 120 -3.96 13.82 -7.28
CA LEU A 120 -2.95 12.79 -7.53
C LEU A 120 -3.48 11.45 -7.04
N VAL A 121 -3.31 10.40 -7.85
CA VAL A 121 -3.67 9.02 -7.49
C VAL A 121 -2.38 8.19 -7.43
N ASP A 122 -2.04 7.70 -6.24
CA ASP A 122 -0.89 6.85 -5.95
C ASP A 122 -1.34 5.41 -5.70
N LEU A 123 -0.87 4.49 -6.53
CA LEU A 123 -1.40 3.12 -6.60
C LEU A 123 -0.38 2.14 -6.05
N GLY A 124 -0.73 1.47 -4.96
CA GLY A 124 0.25 0.74 -4.17
C GLY A 124 1.25 1.70 -3.54
N GLY A 125 0.78 2.89 -3.14
CA GLY A 125 1.64 3.99 -2.72
C GLY A 125 2.53 3.64 -1.53
N GLY A 126 2.06 2.79 -0.60
CA GLY A 126 2.86 2.29 0.51
C GLY A 126 3.55 3.43 1.27
N VAL A 127 4.89 3.38 1.37
CA VAL A 127 5.69 4.45 2.00
C VAL A 127 5.78 5.73 1.18
N ASN A 128 5.43 5.74 -0.11
CA ASN A 128 5.57 6.89 -0.99
C ASN A 128 4.70 8.09 -0.56
N ALA A 129 3.57 7.84 0.10
CA ALA A 129 2.76 8.93 0.70
C ALA A 129 3.56 9.76 1.72
N PHE A 130 4.58 9.17 2.36
CA PHE A 130 5.47 9.89 3.26
C PHE A 130 6.49 10.77 2.52
N ALA A 131 6.59 10.69 1.20
CA ALA A 131 7.41 11.60 0.40
C ALA A 131 6.75 12.97 0.13
N LEU A 132 5.52 13.20 0.61
CA LEU A 132 4.78 14.47 0.49
C LEU A 132 5.60 15.73 0.77
N PRO A 133 6.49 15.80 1.81
CA PRO A 133 7.27 17.00 2.10
C PRO A 133 8.22 17.43 0.96
N TRP A 134 8.57 16.50 0.06
CA TRP A 134 9.41 16.76 -1.11
C TRP A 134 8.60 16.85 -2.42
N MET A 135 7.29 16.57 -2.39
CA MET A 135 6.46 16.64 -3.60
C MET A 135 6.14 18.08 -4.00
N GLY A 136 6.20 19.06 -3.11
CA GLY A 136 5.87 20.45 -3.45
C GLY A 136 4.41 20.67 -3.88
N LEU A 137 3.50 19.77 -3.50
CA LEU A 137 2.08 19.88 -3.81
C LEU A 137 1.41 20.94 -2.93
N PRO A 138 0.46 21.73 -3.46
CA PRO A 138 -0.47 22.49 -2.64
C PRO A 138 -1.18 21.57 -1.64
N ARG A 139 -1.43 22.07 -0.42
CA ARG A 139 -2.20 21.33 0.59
C ARG A 139 -3.64 21.03 0.15
N THR A 140 -4.14 21.78 -0.84
CA THR A 140 -5.45 21.60 -1.48
C THR A 140 -5.46 20.54 -2.58
N THR A 141 -4.31 20.05 -3.03
CA THR A 141 -4.25 18.92 -3.98
C THR A 141 -4.86 17.68 -3.32
N MET A 142 -5.82 17.05 -3.98
CA MET A 142 -6.45 15.81 -3.51
C MET A 142 -5.49 14.63 -3.68
N TYR A 143 -4.91 14.12 -2.60
CA TYR A 143 -4.04 12.94 -2.63
C TYR A 143 -4.83 11.66 -2.36
N TYR A 144 -5.00 10.82 -3.37
CA TYR A 144 -5.61 9.51 -3.23
C TYR A 144 -4.56 8.42 -3.24
N CYS A 145 -4.60 7.53 -2.25
CA CYS A 145 -3.70 6.39 -2.18
C CYS A 145 -4.48 5.08 -2.12
N THR A 146 -4.07 4.06 -2.84
CA THR A 146 -4.57 2.70 -2.63
C THR A 146 -3.48 1.82 -2.07
N GLU A 147 -3.80 1.07 -1.02
CA GLU A 147 -2.98 -0.02 -0.52
C GLU A 147 -3.86 -1.22 -0.18
N ILE A 148 -3.26 -2.40 -0.09
CA ILE A 148 -3.97 -3.62 0.23
C ILE A 148 -3.91 -3.97 1.72
N ASP A 149 -3.07 -3.33 2.54
CA ASP A 149 -3.03 -3.54 3.99
C ASP A 149 -3.72 -2.39 4.75
N SER A 150 -4.74 -2.72 5.53
CA SER A 150 -5.53 -1.74 6.26
C SER A 150 -4.76 -0.94 7.31
N ARG A 151 -3.67 -1.49 7.86
CA ARG A 151 -2.83 -0.80 8.84
C ARG A 151 -1.96 0.26 8.16
N MET A 152 -1.47 -0.03 6.95
CA MET A 152 -0.74 0.96 6.15
C MET A 152 -1.68 2.10 5.75
N VAL A 153 -2.88 1.76 5.27
CA VAL A 153 -3.92 2.75 4.93
C VAL A 153 -4.24 3.65 6.12
N GLU A 154 -4.43 3.08 7.32
CA GLU A 154 -4.65 3.88 8.53
C GLU A 154 -3.47 4.81 8.85
N ALA A 155 -2.23 4.30 8.77
CA ALA A 155 -1.04 5.12 8.99
C ALA A 155 -0.90 6.27 7.97
N ILE A 156 -1.19 6.01 6.69
CA ILE A 156 -1.18 7.02 5.63
C ILE A 156 -2.26 8.06 5.87
N ASN A 157 -3.48 7.65 6.21
CA ASN A 157 -4.57 8.56 6.51
C ASN A 157 -4.26 9.47 7.71
N ARG A 158 -3.61 8.93 8.75
CA ARG A 158 -3.11 9.72 9.88
C ARG A 158 -2.03 10.70 9.45
N TRP A 159 -1.11 10.27 8.60
CA TRP A 159 -0.07 11.11 8.04
C TRP A 159 -0.63 12.28 7.21
N LEU A 160 -1.55 12.02 6.27
CA LEU A 160 -2.21 13.06 5.47
C LEU A 160 -2.88 14.12 6.34
N ARG A 161 -3.66 13.68 7.33
CA ARG A 161 -4.33 14.58 8.30
C ARG A 161 -3.32 15.41 9.09
N GLY A 162 -2.27 14.77 9.60
CA GLY A 162 -1.24 15.45 10.38
C GLY A 162 -0.47 16.49 9.56
N CYS A 163 -0.18 16.19 8.30
CA CYS A 163 0.39 17.14 7.35
C CYS A 163 -0.64 18.16 6.84
N GLY A 164 -1.93 18.09 7.20
CA GLY A 164 -2.96 18.97 6.64
C GLY A 164 -3.08 18.87 5.11
N GLN A 165 -2.71 17.72 4.52
CA GLN A 165 -2.88 17.45 3.10
C GLN A 165 -4.30 16.95 2.84
N THR A 166 -4.98 17.52 1.86
CA THR A 166 -6.31 17.04 1.45
C THR A 166 -6.19 15.70 0.74
N GLY A 167 -7.04 14.73 1.07
CA GLY A 167 -7.01 13.41 0.44
C GLY A 167 -7.39 12.27 1.37
N GLU A 168 -7.31 11.05 0.84
CA GLU A 168 -7.65 9.83 1.55
C GLU A 168 -6.93 8.61 0.95
N ALA A 169 -6.53 7.69 1.82
CA ALA A 169 -6.06 6.37 1.46
C ALA A 169 -7.16 5.33 1.65
N PHE A 170 -7.23 4.36 0.74
CA PHE A 170 -8.23 3.31 0.71
C PHE A 170 -7.61 1.92 0.70
N VAL A 171 -8.26 0.98 1.39
CA VAL A 171 -7.95 -0.44 1.26
C VAL A 171 -8.54 -0.93 -0.04
N ARG A 172 -7.73 -1.01 -1.09
CA ARG A 172 -8.16 -1.48 -2.41
C ARG A 172 -7.08 -2.27 -3.11
N ILE A 173 -7.55 -3.20 -3.93
CA ILE A 173 -6.70 -4.00 -4.79
C ILE A 173 -6.50 -3.28 -6.12
N CYS A 174 -5.25 -3.06 -6.50
CA CYS A 174 -4.90 -2.56 -7.83
C CYS A 174 -3.91 -3.56 -8.46
N TRP A 175 -4.42 -4.48 -9.28
CA TRP A 175 -3.56 -5.32 -10.11
C TRP A 175 -3.66 -4.90 -11.56
N TRP A 176 -2.50 -4.88 -12.22
CA TRP A 176 -2.45 -5.00 -13.67
C TRP A 176 -2.94 -6.40 -14.06
N THR A 177 -4.01 -6.45 -14.84
CA THR A 177 -4.44 -7.68 -15.51
C THR A 177 -4.08 -7.58 -16.99
N HIS A 178 -3.49 -8.65 -17.52
CA HIS A 178 -3.35 -8.79 -18.97
C HIS A 178 -4.71 -9.27 -19.51
N GLY A 179 -5.45 -8.36 -20.18
CA GLY A 179 -6.52 -8.72 -21.10
C GLY A 179 -6.00 -8.72 -22.55
N PRO A 180 -6.60 -9.47 -23.48
CA PRO A 180 -6.18 -9.47 -24.87
C PRO A 180 -6.33 -8.07 -25.47
N GLY A 181 -5.20 -7.37 -25.65
CA GLY A 181 -5.09 -6.13 -26.41
C GLY A 181 -5.52 -4.84 -25.70
N ARG A 182 -5.94 -4.85 -24.42
CA ARG A 182 -6.18 -3.61 -23.65
C ARG A 182 -5.69 -3.72 -22.22
N TRP A 183 -4.92 -2.71 -21.83
CA TRP A 183 -4.66 -2.37 -20.44
C TRP A 183 -5.99 -2.02 -19.76
N MET A 184 -6.49 -2.89 -18.89
CA MET A 184 -7.78 -2.68 -18.23
C MET A 184 -7.57 -2.58 -16.72
N TRP A 185 -7.89 -1.40 -16.18
CA TRP A 185 -7.98 -1.14 -14.75
C TRP A 185 -9.17 -1.92 -14.19
N GLN A 186 -8.89 -2.87 -13.31
CA GLN A 186 -9.94 -3.49 -12.50
C GLN A 186 -9.70 -3.13 -11.04
N CYS A 187 -10.43 -2.11 -10.59
CA CYS A 187 -10.65 -1.85 -9.18
C CYS A 187 -11.79 -2.77 -8.72
N CYS A 188 -11.50 -3.72 -7.83
CA CYS A 188 -12.55 -4.37 -7.03
C CYS A 188 -12.79 -3.55 -5.77
#